data_AF-A0A0G0CXT1-F1
#
_entry.id   AF-A0A0G0CXT1-F1
#
_cell.length_a   1.000
_cell.length_b   1.000
_cell.length_c   1.000
_cell.angle_alpha   90.00
_cell.angle_beta   90.00
_cell.angle_gamma   90.00
#
_symmetry.space_group_name_H-M   'P 1'
#
loop_
_entity.id
_entity.type
_entity.pdbx_description
1 polymer ?
#
loop_
_entity_poly.entity_id
_entity_poly.type
_entity_poly.pdbx_seq_one_letter_code
_entity_poly.pdbx_strand_id
1 'polypeptide(L)'
;MFGLQDGIVSTTGVVVGISIGVSNKQIIVLAALVAVMVEASSMAAGQYSSEKAVHQMDKTGKHTDNLYIGALIMFIAYMIGGAFSIIPTLIFDQPIARILAIISSFVGLFIIGYIKGHLVEHRPLRSA
;
A
#
# COMPACT_ATOMS: atom_id res chain seq x y z
N MET A 1 -4.00 -6.59 -5.01
CA MET A 1 -4.74 -5.33 -4.73
C MET A 1 -4.60 -4.87 -3.29
N PHE A 2 -4.72 -5.76 -2.29
CA PHE A 2 -4.62 -5.38 -0.87
C PHE A 2 -3.34 -4.60 -0.53
N GLY A 3 -2.15 -5.13 -0.85
CA GLY A 3 -0.89 -4.43 -0.55
C GLY A 3 -0.79 -3.04 -1.18
N LEU A 4 -1.35 -2.85 -2.37
CA LEU A 4 -1.33 -1.56 -3.07
C LEU A 4 -2.27 -0.54 -2.39
N GLN A 5 -3.46 -0.97 -1.96
CA GLN A 5 -4.38 -0.12 -1.19
C GLN A 5 -3.78 0.26 0.16
N ASP A 6 -3.22 -0.71 0.87
CA ASP A 6 -2.63 -0.48 2.19
C ASP A 6 -1.44 0.47 2.09
N GLY A 7 -0.53 0.23 1.13
CA GLY A 7 0.62 1.10 0.88
C GLY A 7 0.24 2.55 0.58
N ILE A 8 -0.83 2.79 -0.19
CA ILE A 8 -1.33 4.15 -0.43
C ILE A 8 -1.87 4.77 0.87
N VAL A 9 -2.69 4.04 1.63
CA VAL A 9 -3.33 4.58 2.85
C VAL A 9 -2.30 4.87 3.93
N SER A 10 -1.48 3.88 4.31
CA SER A 10 -0.55 4.00 5.42
C SER A 10 0.56 5.02 5.12
N THR A 11 1.13 4.99 3.91
CA THR A 11 2.19 5.93 3.53
C THR A 11 1.68 7.36 3.44
N THR A 12 0.45 7.58 2.92
CA THR A 12 -0.17 8.91 2.96
C THR A 12 -0.38 9.38 4.40
N GLY A 13 -0.85 8.50 5.28
CA GLY A 13 -1.02 8.79 6.70
C GLY A 13 0.30 9.23 7.35
N VAL A 14 1.39 8.50 7.09
CA VAL A 14 2.74 8.83 7.57
C VAL A 14 3.22 10.17 7.02
N VAL A 15 3.16 10.37 5.70
CA VAL A 15 3.60 11.61 5.04
C VAL A 15 2.84 12.81 5.59
N VAL A 16 1.50 12.72 5.65
CA VAL A 16 0.65 13.81 6.13
C VAL A 16 0.91 14.07 7.61
N GLY A 17 0.91 13.03 8.45
CA GLY A 17 1.12 13.15 9.89
C GLY A 17 2.46 13.80 10.25
N ILE A 18 3.55 13.35 9.62
CA ILE A 18 4.87 13.93 9.85
C ILE A 18 4.95 15.36 9.31
N SER A 19 4.36 15.62 8.14
CA SER A 19 4.41 16.94 7.51
C SER A 19 3.73 18.03 8.34
N ILE A 20 2.82 17.69 9.27
CA ILE A 20 2.19 18.65 10.18
C ILE A 20 3.20 19.19 11.19
N GLY A 21 4.08 18.33 11.72
CA GLY A 21 5.09 18.72 12.72
C GLY A 21 6.44 19.11 12.15
N VAL A 22 6.73 18.74 10.89
CA VAL A 22 8.03 18.94 10.24
C VAL A 22 7.83 19.58 8.88
N SER A 23 8.51 20.69 8.62
CA SER A 23 8.50 21.37 7.30
C SER A 23 9.66 20.95 6.40
N ASN A 24 10.67 20.27 6.94
CA ASN A 24 11.84 19.82 6.18
C ASN A 24 11.47 18.59 5.33
N LYS A 25 11.49 18.77 4.00
CA LYS A 25 11.12 17.71 3.04
C LYS A 25 12.00 16.48 3.12
N GLN A 26 13.31 16.64 3.38
CA GLN A 26 14.22 15.49 3.48
C GLN A 26 13.84 14.57 4.64
N ILE A 27 13.41 15.15 5.76
CA ILE A 27 12.98 14.36 6.93
C ILE A 27 11.68 13.61 6.64
N ILE A 28 10.71 14.26 5.99
CA ILE A 28 9.42 13.64 5.64
C ILE A 28 9.64 12.47 4.68
N VAL A 29 10.45 12.67 3.63
CA VAL A 29 10.74 11.63 2.62
C VAL A 29 11.51 10.47 3.23
N LEU A 30 12.52 10.74 4.06
CA LEU A 30 13.27 9.70 4.75
C LEU A 30 12.35 8.84 5.63
N ALA A 31 11.49 9.48 6.43
CA ALA A 31 10.57 8.76 7.30
C ALA A 31 9.55 7.95 6.51
N ALA A 32 9.01 8.49 5.42
CA ALA A 32 8.09 7.77 4.55
C ALA A 32 8.75 6.54 3.89
N LEU A 33 10.00 6.67 3.41
CA LEU A 33 10.75 5.55 2.83
C LEU A 33 11.01 4.44 3.85
N VAL A 34 11.41 4.81 5.08
CA VAL A 34 11.61 3.85 6.17
C VAL A 34 10.30 3.14 6.49
N ALA A 35 9.20 3.88 6.65
CA ALA A 35 7.88 3.30 6.91
C ALA A 35 7.47 2.33 5.81
N VAL A 36 7.65 2.70 4.53
CA VAL A 36 7.31 1.84 3.40
C VAL A 36 8.09 0.53 3.44
N MET A 37 9.39 0.58 3.68
CA MET A 37 10.23 -0.62 3.72
C MET A 37 9.86 -1.55 4.88
N VAL A 38 9.59 -1.00 6.06
CA VAL A 38 9.20 -1.76 7.24
C VAL A 38 7.83 -2.41 7.05
N GLU A 39 6.83 -1.66 6.58
CA GLU A 39 5.48 -2.18 6.37
C GLU A 39 5.42 -3.18 5.21
N ALA A 40 6.12 -2.92 4.10
CA ALA A 40 6.21 -3.87 2.98
C ALA A 40 6.77 -5.22 3.45
N SER A 41 7.85 -5.18 4.24
CA SER A 41 8.49 -6.39 4.79
C SER A 41 7.55 -7.13 5.74
N SER A 42 6.87 -6.39 6.61
CA SER A 42 5.89 -6.94 7.56
C SER A 42 4.73 -7.64 6.82
N MET A 43 4.17 -7.00 5.79
CA MET A 43 3.09 -7.60 5.00
C MET A 43 3.56 -8.80 4.19
N ALA A 44 4.75 -8.76 3.60
CA ALA A 44 5.30 -9.91 2.88
C ALA A 44 5.47 -11.13 3.80
N ALA A 45 6.02 -10.92 4.99
CA ALA A 45 6.16 -11.97 6.01
C ALA A 45 4.80 -12.48 6.49
N GLY A 46 3.84 -11.58 6.71
CA GLY A 46 2.47 -11.92 7.08
C GLY A 46 1.80 -12.79 6.02
N GLN A 47 1.91 -12.41 4.74
CA GLN A 47 1.32 -13.14 3.63
C GLN A 47 1.95 -14.51 3.45
N TYR A 48 3.27 -14.62 3.55
CA TYR A 48 3.95 -15.91 3.55
C TYR A 48 3.46 -16.83 4.69
N SER A 49 3.37 -16.30 5.91
CA SER A 49 2.97 -17.09 7.07
C SER A 49 1.50 -17.48 7.01
N SER A 50 0.63 -16.59 6.54
CA SER A 50 -0.80 -16.85 6.33
C SER A 50 -1.00 -17.94 5.28
N GLU A 51 -0.35 -17.82 4.13
CA GLU A 51 -0.44 -18.81 3.05
C GLU A 51 0.10 -20.17 3.52
N LYS A 52 1.24 -20.19 4.22
CA LYS A 52 1.79 -21.41 4.81
C LYS A 52 0.80 -22.09 5.76
N ALA A 53 0.15 -21.31 6.63
CA ALA A 53 -0.85 -21.85 7.55
C ALA A 53 -2.05 -22.46 6.80
N VAL A 54 -2.52 -21.81 5.73
CA VAL A 54 -3.58 -22.33 4.87
C VAL A 54 -3.16 -23.64 4.20
N HIS A 55 -1.96 -23.71 3.61
CA HIS A 55 -1.42 -24.93 3.01
C HIS A 55 -1.27 -26.08 4.01
N GLN A 56 -0.89 -25.79 5.26
CA GLN A 56 -0.78 -26.81 6.30
C GLN A 56 -2.15 -27.30 6.79
N MET A 57 -3.19 -26.48 6.68
CA MET A 57 -4.56 -26.83 7.02
C MET A 57 -5.33 -27.51 5.88
N ASP A 58 -4.87 -27.36 4.63
CA ASP A 58 -5.50 -27.98 3.47
C ASP A 58 -5.28 -29.50 3.44
N LYS A 59 -6.33 -30.25 3.82
CA LYS A 59 -6.36 -31.72 3.76
C LYS A 59 -6.64 -32.28 2.36
N THR A 60 -7.00 -31.41 1.41
CA THR A 60 -7.40 -31.78 0.05
C THR A 60 -6.24 -31.77 -0.95
N GLY A 61 -5.10 -31.16 -0.59
CA GLY A 61 -3.90 -31.08 -1.43
C GLY A 61 -4.10 -30.31 -2.74
N LYS A 62 -5.12 -29.45 -2.80
CA LYS A 62 -5.49 -28.70 -4.02
C LYS A 62 -4.82 -27.34 -4.09
N HIS A 63 -4.40 -26.78 -2.96
CA HIS A 63 -3.63 -25.54 -2.93
C HIS A 63 -2.15 -25.84 -3.18
N THR A 64 -1.69 -25.51 -4.39
CA THR A 64 -0.27 -25.56 -4.79
C THR A 64 0.28 -24.16 -5.10
N ASP A 65 -0.38 -23.13 -4.55
CA ASP A 65 0.02 -21.75 -4.73
C ASP A 65 1.44 -21.55 -4.19
N ASN A 66 2.24 -20.74 -4.87
CA ASN A 66 3.62 -20.54 -4.46
C ASN A 66 3.68 -19.45 -3.37
N LEU A 67 3.91 -19.88 -2.13
CA LEU A 67 3.99 -19.01 -0.95
C LEU A 67 4.95 -17.83 -1.14
N TYR A 68 6.09 -18.06 -1.80
CA TYR A 68 7.10 -17.01 -2.01
C TYR A 68 6.65 -15.98 -3.04
N ILE A 69 5.92 -16.42 -4.08
CA ILE A 69 5.39 -15.52 -5.10
C ILE A 69 4.31 -14.61 -4.49
N GLY A 70 3.42 -15.17 -3.66
CA GLY A 70 2.41 -14.37 -2.95
C GLY A 70 3.03 -13.29 -2.07
N ALA A 71 4.04 -13.65 -1.28
CA ALA A 71 4.78 -12.70 -0.44
C ALA A 71 5.50 -11.63 -1.26
N LEU A 72 6.14 -12.00 -2.37
CA LEU A 72 6.85 -11.07 -3.25
C LEU A 72 5.90 -10.09 -3.95
N ILE A 73 4.77 -10.58 -4.47
CA ILE A 73 3.73 -9.73 -5.07
C ILE A 73 3.23 -8.72 -4.03
N MET A 74 3.02 -9.16 -2.79
CA MET A 74 2.56 -8.31 -1.71
C MET A 74 3.59 -7.23 -1.33
N PHE A 75 4.86 -7.60 -1.21
CA PHE A 75 5.96 -6.66 -0.98
C PHE A 75 6.01 -5.58 -2.06
N ILE A 76 6.04 -5.98 -3.34
CA ILE A 76 6.17 -5.07 -4.48
C ILE A 76 4.91 -4.20 -4.63
N ALA A 77 3.72 -4.79 -4.49
CA ALA A 77 2.46 -4.05 -4.56
C ALA A 77 2.39 -2.96 -3.48
N TYR A 78 2.84 -3.29 -2.27
CA TYR A 78 2.91 -2.32 -1.19
C TYR A 78 3.92 -1.20 -1.49
N MET A 79 5.13 -1.53 -1.96
CA MET A 79 6.12 -0.51 -2.33
C MET A 79 5.61 0.43 -3.41
N ILE A 80 4.92 -0.10 -4.43
CA ILE A 80 4.32 0.71 -5.50
C ILE A 80 3.22 1.62 -4.91
N GLY A 81 2.37 1.08 -4.04
CA GLY A 81 1.32 1.85 -3.36
C GLY A 81 1.91 2.97 -2.49
N GLY A 82 2.96 2.69 -1.72
CA GLY A 82 3.62 3.71 -0.89
C GLY A 82 4.36 4.76 -1.69
N ALA A 83 5.05 4.36 -2.77
CA ALA A 83 5.75 5.30 -3.65
C ALA A 83 4.81 6.35 -4.26
N PHE A 84 3.58 5.94 -4.59
CA PHE A 84 2.55 6.82 -5.14
C PHE A 84 2.31 8.07 -4.26
N SER A 85 2.29 7.91 -2.94
CA SER A 85 2.07 9.02 -1.99
C SER A 85 3.32 9.82 -1.67
N ILE A 86 4.52 9.28 -1.93
CA ILE A 86 5.80 9.97 -1.72
C ILE A 86 6.08 10.94 -2.88
N ILE A 87 5.66 10.61 -4.10
CA ILE A 87 5.93 11.40 -5.32
C ILE A 87 5.53 12.89 -5.18
N PRO A 88 4.32 13.25 -4.69
CA PRO A 88 3.96 14.65 -4.50
C PRO A 88 4.91 15.41 -3.55
N THR A 89 5.45 14.71 -2.56
CA THR A 89 6.38 15.28 -1.56
C THR A 89 7.80 15.45 -2.09
N LEU A 90 8.17 14.72 -3.14
CA LEU A 90 9.44 14.87 -3.83
C LEU A 90 9.45 16.06 -4.80
N ILE A 91 8.31 16.29 -5.48
CA ILE A 91 8.21 17.27 -6.56
C ILE A 91 7.85 18.66 -6.04
N PHE A 92 7.00 18.75 -5.02
CA PHE A 92 6.46 20.02 -4.53
C PHE A 92 6.99 20.35 -3.12
N ASP A 93 7.09 21.64 -2.82
CA ASP A 93 7.42 22.10 -1.46
C ASP A 93 6.17 22.09 -0.56
N GLN A 94 6.40 22.01 0.76
CA GLN A 94 5.31 22.12 1.74
C GLN A 94 4.84 23.57 1.86
N PRO A 95 3.52 23.84 1.95
CA PRO A 95 2.41 22.94 2.30
C PRO A 95 1.63 22.31 1.13
N ILE A 96 1.95 22.67 -0.12
CA ILE A 96 1.20 22.25 -1.31
C ILE A 96 1.33 20.73 -1.52
N ALA A 97 2.53 20.17 -1.28
CA ALA A 97 2.79 18.74 -1.35
C ALA A 97 1.83 17.90 -0.50
N ARG A 98 1.50 18.35 0.73
CA ARG A 98 0.56 17.65 1.62
C ARG A 98 -0.84 17.52 1.00
N ILE A 99 -1.37 18.61 0.45
CA ILE A 99 -2.71 18.62 -0.16
C ILE A 99 -2.72 17.71 -1.39
N LEU A 100 -1.68 17.79 -2.22
CA LEU A 100 -1.54 16.93 -3.40
C LEU A 100 -1.39 15.45 -3.02
N ALA A 101 -0.66 15.12 -1.95
CA ALA A 101 -0.55 13.75 -1.44
C ALA A 101 -1.91 13.19 -1.00
N ILE A 102 -2.72 13.99 -0.30
CA ILE A 102 -4.07 13.60 0.12
C ILE A 102 -4.97 13.38 -1.11
N ILE A 103 -5.05 14.35 -2.02
CA ILE A 103 -5.92 14.26 -3.21
C ILE A 103 -5.50 13.08 -4.08
N SER A 104 -4.20 12.93 -4.36
CA SER A 104 -3.69 11.79 -5.14
C SER A 104 -4.05 10.47 -4.47
N SER A 105 -3.83 10.32 -3.16
CA SER A 105 -4.20 9.12 -2.40
C SER A 105 -5.69 8.77 -2.54
N PHE A 106 -6.58 9.74 -2.38
CA PHE A 106 -8.02 9.51 -2.55
C PHE A 106 -8.37 9.08 -3.98
N VAL A 107 -7.80 9.74 -4.99
CA VAL A 107 -8.00 9.37 -6.40
C VAL A 107 -7.45 7.97 -6.68
N GLY A 108 -6.26 7.65 -6.19
CA GLY A 108 -5.62 6.35 -6.34
C GLY A 108 -6.47 5.24 -5.72
N LEU A 109 -6.94 5.43 -4.49
CA LEU A 109 -7.81 4.47 -3.80
C LEU A 109 -9.14 4.29 -4.52
N PHE A 110 -9.75 5.39 -4.99
CA PHE A 110 -10.99 5.33 -5.75
C PHE A 110 -10.81 4.53 -7.05
N ILE A 111 -9.73 4.76 -7.79
CA ILE A 111 -9.42 4.01 -9.03
C ILE A 111 -9.24 2.52 -8.71
N ILE A 112 -8.45 2.17 -7.69
CA ILE A 112 -8.19 0.78 -7.33
C ILE A 112 -9.47 0.10 -6.82
N GLY A 113 -10.27 0.81 -6.01
CA GLY A 113 -11.54 0.32 -5.50
C GLY A 113 -12.56 0.09 -6.61
N TYR A 114 -12.63 1.00 -7.59
CA TYR A 114 -13.48 0.86 -8.76
C TYR A 114 -13.07 -0.34 -9.62
N ILE A 115 -11.77 -0.49 -9.91
CA ILE A 115 -11.22 -1.65 -10.63
C ILE A 115 -11.56 -2.94 -9.89
N LYS A 116 -11.33 -2.99 -8.57
CA LYS A 116 -11.67 -4.14 -7.73
C LYS A 116 -13.15 -4.49 -7.81
N GLY A 117 -14.02 -3.50 -7.71
CA GLY A 117 -15.46 -3.70 -7.80
C GLY A 117 -15.88 -4.28 -9.15
N HIS A 118 -15.31 -3.77 -10.24
CA HIS A 118 -15.59 -4.28 -11.58
C HIS A 118 -15.09 -5.72 -11.79
N LEU A 119 -13.92 -6.08 -11.25
CA LEU A 119 -13.34 -7.43 -11.37
C LEU A 119 -14.05 -8.50 -10.52
N VAL A 120 -14.70 -8.12 -9.42
CA VAL A 120 -15.32 -9.06 -8.45
C VAL A 120 -16.85 -9.12 -8.60
N GLU A 121 -17.40 -8.61 -9.71
CA GLU A 121 -18.84 -8.57 -10.04
C GLU A 121 -19.75 -7.95 -8.95
N HIS A 122 -19.17 -7.23 -7.99
CA HIS A 122 -19.90 -6.46 -6.98
C HIS A 122 -20.09 -5.02 -7.44
N ARG A 123 -21.15 -4.34 -6.98
CA ARG A 123 -21.44 -2.94 -7.36
C ARG A 123 -20.19 -2.07 -7.13
N PRO A 124 -19.56 -1.51 -8.18
CA PRO A 124 -18.22 -0.92 -8.07
C PRO A 124 -18.16 0.31 -7.16
N LEU A 125 -19.27 1.05 -7.06
CA LEU A 125 -19.42 2.20 -6.16
C LEU A 125 -19.47 1.82 -4.65
N ARG A 126 -19.60 0.54 -4.30
CA ARG A 126 -19.51 0.09 -2.90
C ARG A 126 -18.09 -0.28 -2.49
N SER A 127 -17.18 -0.46 -3.46
CA SER A 127 -15.79 -0.88 -3.23
C SER A 127 -14.78 0.24 -3.46
N ALA A 128 -15.20 1.34 -4.07
CA ALA A 128 -14.47 2.60 -4.26
C ALA A 128 -14.82 3.60 -3.16
#